data_AF-X4YHR1-F1
#
_entry.id   AF-X4YHR1-F1
#
_cell.length_a   1.000
_cell.length_b   1.000
_cell.length_c   1.000
_cell.angle_alpha   90.00
_cell.angle_beta   90.00
_cell.angle_gamma   90.00
#
_symmetry.space_group_name_H-M   'P 1'
#
loop_
_entity.id
_entity.type
_entity.pdbx_description
1 polymer ?
#
loop_
_entity_poly.entity_id
_entity_poly.type
_entity_poly.pdbx_seq_one_letter_code
_entity_poly.pdbx_strand_id
1 'polypeptide(L)'
;MLEKPEAKASWLATVSNRFKKGGKLQPFRLLRQDIHNLRQRYVSDWTVFNQLVVASAVYVFFTNILPGITFANDLFVLTGESWGTIEVVFSTGLCGLIFSLFSAQPLTILGVTGPFSVLAENMYKLCTNNFHVPFLPVMAWSLIHSAWMHYLLAIFNAHDYTMQYVTDFSADIFSLLNSVIYFHKASLELKRNHDNVPFDAFLYSIIGAFGTCLMAIFLSTALEWKPLFGRIIRMGLAEYAAAISIIFFIGVPYMGELANLDHERLSIQKSFRPTSPARDMFFVRFWEVPLEWVFISIIPGAIITVLFYFDHEISSIICTVERYGVKKPGGYAWDIVLLGTTTALCGILGIPPANGLLPQAPLHSESLRHWVEVDDDDDEDSDTPLTTTSNNNPPQSATATATATATASPSTSSSSTTLSSPNIDDAAPRKKKLVPRVHEQRYSPLLQSAMILVFISPPFQHLLGFTPTSVLAGLFMYMGYQSLSVNPILPRFFEMLSPPSELPPLPNPQISRWAVHGYTLTQIVLTGIIFGVTLTVAAPGFPVIIIILVPVRLWIMNRIWGRETLRFVDGWACRPGKPEDSEEEKAARGEGERGGGDENVSASANVGEDDVERGLAMTSTGMINEGVKEKQR
;
A
#
# COMPACT_ATOMS: atom_id res chain seq x y z
N MET A 1 -44.22 23.39 37.25
CA MET A 1 -43.54 22.14 36.88
C MET A 1 -42.17 22.53 36.39
N LEU A 2 -41.15 22.35 37.24
CA LEU A 2 -39.76 22.68 36.96
C LEU A 2 -39.14 21.53 36.17
N GLU A 3 -38.65 21.86 34.99
CA GLU A 3 -37.90 21.01 34.08
C GLU A 3 -36.61 20.53 34.79
N LYS A 4 -36.42 19.22 34.92
CA LYS A 4 -35.19 18.63 35.49
C LYS A 4 -34.05 18.82 34.47
N PRO A 5 -32.84 19.21 34.89
CA PRO A 5 -31.70 19.28 33.99
C PRO A 5 -31.25 17.86 33.62
N GLU A 6 -31.03 17.61 32.33
CA GLU A 6 -30.39 16.39 31.83
C GLU A 6 -29.01 16.23 32.49
N ALA A 7 -28.85 15.16 33.26
CA ALA A 7 -27.58 14.81 33.87
C ALA A 7 -26.60 14.43 32.77
N LYS A 8 -25.63 15.31 32.48
CA LYS A 8 -24.47 15.00 31.62
C LYS A 8 -23.84 13.70 32.12
N ALA A 9 -23.93 12.64 31.31
CA ALA A 9 -23.31 11.36 31.60
C ALA A 9 -21.84 11.60 31.95
N SER A 10 -21.44 11.18 33.17
CA SER A 10 -20.06 11.30 33.65
C SER A 10 -19.12 10.70 32.61
N TRP A 11 -18.02 11.39 32.29
CA TRP A 11 -17.00 10.90 31.34
C TRP A 11 -16.58 9.45 31.64
N LEU A 12 -16.57 9.06 32.93
CA LEU A 12 -16.30 7.70 33.39
C LEU A 12 -17.38 6.69 32.99
N ALA A 13 -18.66 7.07 32.95
CA ALA A 13 -19.75 6.23 32.47
C ALA A 13 -19.68 6.02 30.95
N THR A 14 -19.31 7.06 30.19
CA THR A 14 -19.09 6.98 28.75
C THR A 14 -17.88 6.13 28.39
N VAL A 15 -16.80 6.21 29.17
CA VAL A 15 -15.63 5.32 29.03
C VAL A 15 -15.99 3.89 29.43
N SER A 16 -16.67 3.69 30.56
CA SER A 16 -17.11 2.36 31.02
C SER A 16 -18.03 1.67 30.01
N ASN A 17 -18.97 2.39 29.39
CA ASN A 17 -19.82 1.83 28.33
C ASN A 17 -19.04 1.46 27.06
N ARG A 18 -17.93 2.15 26.73
CA ARG A 18 -17.06 1.75 25.60
C ARG A 18 -16.31 0.44 25.85
N PHE A 19 -16.07 0.07 27.11
CA PHE A 19 -15.39 -1.16 27.52
C PHE A 19 -16.32 -2.35 27.86
N LYS A 20 -17.64 -2.15 27.87
CA LYS A 20 -18.62 -3.24 28.08
C LYS A 20 -18.63 -4.23 26.90
N LYS A 21 -19.22 -5.43 27.12
CA LYS A 21 -19.44 -6.43 26.05
C LYS A 21 -20.23 -5.78 24.90
N GLY A 22 -19.65 -5.75 23.70
CA GLY A 22 -20.17 -5.08 22.50
C GLY A 22 -19.68 -3.64 22.28
N GLY A 23 -18.96 -3.04 23.23
CA GLY A 23 -18.41 -1.69 23.10
C GLY A 23 -17.24 -1.60 22.12
N LYS A 24 -17.06 -0.43 21.49
CA LYS A 24 -15.99 -0.17 20.50
C LYS A 24 -14.57 -0.47 21.04
N LEU A 25 -14.34 -0.31 22.34
CA LEU A 25 -13.06 -0.56 23.02
C LEU A 25 -13.05 -1.87 23.82
N GLN A 26 -14.00 -2.77 23.59
CA GLN A 26 -13.96 -4.07 24.25
C GLN A 26 -12.65 -4.80 23.87
N PRO A 27 -11.82 -5.17 24.86
CA PRO A 27 -10.56 -5.82 24.57
C PRO A 27 -10.80 -7.16 23.87
N PHE A 28 -9.95 -7.50 22.90
CA PHE A 28 -10.00 -8.72 22.09
C PHE A 28 -11.20 -8.84 21.12
N ARG A 29 -12.05 -7.82 20.98
CA ARG A 29 -13.21 -7.87 20.07
C ARG A 29 -12.79 -8.09 18.62
N LEU A 30 -11.94 -7.20 18.07
CA LEU A 30 -11.45 -7.33 16.70
C LEU A 30 -10.63 -8.61 16.54
N LEU A 31 -9.71 -8.89 17.47
CA LEU A 31 -8.86 -10.08 17.39
C LEU A 31 -9.68 -11.38 17.31
N ARG A 32 -10.76 -11.50 18.09
CA ARG A 32 -11.62 -12.68 18.06
C ARG A 32 -12.41 -12.78 16.75
N GLN A 33 -12.86 -11.65 16.22
CA GLN A 33 -13.55 -11.58 14.93
C GLN A 33 -12.61 -11.96 13.78
N ASP A 34 -11.40 -11.39 13.77
CA ASP A 34 -10.38 -11.64 12.76
C ASP A 34 -9.96 -13.11 12.73
N ILE A 35 -9.73 -13.72 13.91
CA ILE A 35 -9.39 -15.15 14.01
C ILE A 35 -10.55 -16.04 13.50
N HIS A 36 -11.79 -15.68 13.80
CA HIS A 36 -12.97 -16.43 13.33
C HIS A 36 -13.09 -16.36 11.81
N ASN A 37 -12.98 -15.15 11.24
CA ASN A 37 -13.04 -14.91 9.81
C ASN A 37 -11.90 -15.63 9.08
N LEU A 38 -10.67 -15.55 9.61
CA LEU A 38 -9.49 -16.21 9.06
C LEU A 38 -9.70 -17.72 8.98
N ARG A 39 -10.22 -18.35 10.04
CA ARG A 39 -10.45 -19.80 10.07
C ARG A 39 -11.44 -20.27 9.01
N GLN A 40 -12.50 -19.50 8.76
CA GLN A 40 -13.49 -19.84 7.73
C GLN A 40 -12.94 -19.63 6.32
N ARG A 41 -12.18 -18.54 6.12
CA ARG A 41 -11.64 -18.13 4.82
C ARG A 41 -10.42 -18.94 4.38
N TYR A 42 -9.60 -19.43 5.31
CA TYR A 42 -8.26 -19.96 5.02
C TYR A 42 -8.24 -20.96 3.86
N VAL A 43 -9.16 -21.92 3.84
CA VAL A 43 -9.25 -22.95 2.78
C VAL A 43 -9.57 -22.32 1.42
N SER A 44 -10.42 -21.28 1.39
CA SER A 44 -10.81 -20.57 0.17
C SER A 44 -9.68 -19.72 -0.45
N ASP A 45 -8.63 -19.40 0.30
CA ASP A 45 -7.49 -18.64 -0.23
C ASP A 45 -6.53 -19.52 -1.06
N TRP A 46 -6.63 -20.86 -0.94
CA TRP A 46 -5.77 -21.83 -1.63
C TRP A 46 -6.43 -22.48 -2.85
N THR A 47 -7.68 -22.16 -3.16
CA THR A 47 -8.42 -22.77 -4.27
C THR A 47 -8.08 -22.19 -5.63
N VAL A 48 -7.60 -20.94 -5.68
CA VAL A 48 -7.32 -20.22 -6.93
C VAL A 48 -5.82 -20.21 -7.21
N PHE A 49 -5.40 -20.99 -8.21
CA PHE A 49 -4.03 -20.98 -8.74
C PHE A 49 -4.05 -20.86 -10.26
N ASN A 50 -3.71 -19.66 -10.75
CA ASN A 50 -3.77 -19.31 -12.16
C ASN A 50 -2.42 -18.77 -12.65
N GLN A 51 -2.21 -18.72 -13.97
CA GLN A 51 -1.00 -18.13 -14.57
C GLN A 51 -0.78 -16.67 -14.13
N LEU A 52 -1.86 -15.90 -13.94
CA LEU A 52 -1.79 -14.52 -13.43
C LEU A 52 -1.15 -14.46 -12.03
N VAL A 53 -1.44 -15.44 -11.17
CA VAL A 53 -0.87 -15.52 -9.81
C VAL A 53 0.63 -15.77 -9.86
N VAL A 54 1.08 -16.64 -10.77
CA VAL A 54 2.51 -16.88 -10.98
C VAL A 54 3.21 -15.65 -11.57
N ALA A 55 2.59 -15.00 -12.55
CA ALA A 55 3.11 -13.77 -13.15
C ALA A 55 3.23 -12.64 -12.11
N SER A 56 2.18 -12.45 -11.29
CA SER A 56 2.18 -11.53 -10.16
C SER A 56 3.27 -11.86 -9.15
N ALA A 57 3.48 -13.14 -8.80
CA ALA A 57 4.54 -13.54 -7.87
C ALA A 57 5.94 -13.15 -8.39
N VAL A 58 6.22 -13.36 -9.67
CA VAL A 58 7.51 -12.98 -10.30
C VAL A 58 7.67 -11.46 -10.38
N TYR A 59 6.60 -10.75 -10.73
CA TYR A 59 6.58 -9.29 -10.74
C TYR A 59 6.89 -8.72 -9.34
N VAL A 60 6.15 -9.17 -8.32
CA VAL A 60 6.32 -8.71 -6.93
C VAL A 60 7.66 -9.14 -6.34
N PHE A 61 8.20 -10.29 -6.76
CA PHE A 61 9.55 -10.69 -6.41
C PHE A 61 10.58 -9.63 -6.81
N PHE A 62 10.55 -9.17 -8.08
CA PHE A 62 11.48 -8.13 -8.53
C PHE A 62 11.20 -6.79 -7.87
N THR A 63 9.94 -6.37 -7.72
CA THR A 63 9.63 -5.08 -7.10
C THR A 63 9.93 -5.02 -5.59
N ASN A 64 10.06 -6.18 -4.92
CA ASN A 64 10.45 -6.25 -3.50
C ASN A 64 11.96 -6.48 -3.29
N ILE A 65 12.59 -7.40 -4.03
CA ILE A 65 14.02 -7.71 -3.82
C ILE A 65 14.91 -6.52 -4.18
N LEU A 66 14.55 -5.77 -5.23
CA LEU A 66 15.36 -4.68 -5.74
C LEU A 66 15.51 -3.55 -4.71
N PRO A 67 14.43 -2.97 -4.13
CA PRO A 67 14.55 -1.98 -3.05
C PRO A 67 15.14 -2.58 -1.77
N GLY A 68 14.86 -3.87 -1.49
CA GLY A 68 15.45 -4.56 -0.34
C GLY A 68 16.98 -4.56 -0.39
N ILE A 69 17.57 -4.86 -1.56
CA ILE A 69 19.03 -4.87 -1.75
C ILE A 69 19.61 -3.46 -1.61
N THR A 70 18.95 -2.43 -2.14
CA THR A 70 19.45 -1.05 -2.00
C THR A 70 19.49 -0.60 -0.55
N PHE A 71 18.45 -0.91 0.23
CA PHE A 71 18.46 -0.65 1.66
C PHE A 71 19.51 -1.49 2.39
N ALA A 72 19.73 -2.75 1.97
CA ALA A 72 20.75 -3.58 2.60
C ALA A 72 22.17 -3.01 2.47
N ASN A 73 22.50 -2.43 1.32
CA ASN A 73 23.78 -1.72 1.15
C ASN A 73 23.88 -0.50 2.07
N ASP A 74 22.80 0.28 2.19
CA ASP A 74 22.79 1.44 3.08
C ASP A 74 22.92 1.03 4.56
N LEU A 75 22.20 0.00 5.00
CA LEU A 75 22.32 -0.56 6.35
C LEU A 75 23.74 -1.12 6.60
N PHE A 76 24.35 -1.77 5.61
CA PHE A 76 25.72 -2.30 5.72
C PHE A 76 26.73 -1.20 6.04
N VAL A 77 26.70 -0.12 5.26
CA VAL A 77 27.62 1.00 5.44
C VAL A 77 27.33 1.76 6.74
N LEU A 78 26.06 1.96 7.08
CA LEU A 78 25.65 2.81 8.20
C LEU A 78 25.73 2.13 9.57
N THR A 79 25.66 0.80 9.62
CA THR A 79 25.68 0.02 10.87
C THR A 79 27.04 -0.65 11.14
N GLY A 80 28.10 -0.16 10.48
CA GLY A 80 29.45 -0.72 10.62
C GLY A 80 29.50 -2.21 10.31
N GLU A 81 28.88 -2.62 9.19
CA GLU A 81 28.84 -4.00 8.71
C GLU A 81 28.06 -4.98 9.61
N SER A 82 27.24 -4.47 10.55
CA SER A 82 26.41 -5.31 11.43
C SER A 82 25.29 -6.02 10.68
N TRP A 83 24.69 -5.34 9.68
CA TRP A 83 23.64 -5.88 8.83
C TRP A 83 23.99 -5.68 7.37
N GLY A 84 24.10 -6.77 6.60
CA GLY A 84 24.36 -6.73 5.17
C GLY A 84 23.21 -7.24 4.34
N THR A 85 23.53 -7.52 3.08
CA THR A 85 22.61 -8.07 2.07
C THR A 85 21.93 -9.35 2.54
N ILE A 86 22.68 -10.24 3.19
CA ILE A 86 22.14 -11.54 3.60
C ILE A 86 21.09 -11.40 4.69
N GLU A 87 21.29 -10.53 5.68
CA GLU A 87 20.34 -10.30 6.76
C GLU A 87 19.03 -9.69 6.25
N VAL A 88 19.11 -8.73 5.33
CA VAL A 88 17.92 -8.07 4.76
C VAL A 88 17.13 -9.01 3.86
N VAL A 89 17.81 -9.76 2.99
CA VAL A 89 17.15 -10.76 2.13
C VAL A 89 16.55 -11.88 2.99
N PHE A 90 17.27 -12.36 4.01
CA PHE A 90 16.77 -13.37 4.93
C PHE A 90 15.58 -12.88 5.73
N SER A 91 15.63 -11.66 6.24
CA SER A 91 14.50 -11.08 6.97
C SER A 91 13.27 -10.90 6.10
N THR A 92 13.43 -10.31 4.90
CA THR A 92 12.32 -10.07 3.97
C THR A 92 11.66 -11.39 3.56
N GLY A 93 12.46 -12.40 3.24
CA GLY A 93 11.96 -13.73 2.88
C GLY A 93 11.30 -14.47 4.05
N LEU A 94 11.90 -14.44 5.25
CA LEU A 94 11.36 -15.12 6.43
C LEU A 94 10.06 -14.47 6.92
N CYS A 95 10.05 -13.14 7.06
CA CYS A 95 8.87 -12.40 7.48
C CYS A 95 7.75 -12.53 6.46
N GLY A 96 8.06 -12.41 5.17
CA GLY A 96 7.09 -12.61 4.09
C GLY A 96 6.51 -14.02 4.08
N LEU A 97 7.34 -15.05 4.32
CA LEU A 97 6.87 -16.44 4.41
C LEU A 97 5.88 -16.62 5.57
N ILE A 98 6.24 -16.16 6.77
CA ILE A 98 5.37 -16.24 7.95
C ILE A 98 4.07 -15.47 7.70
N PHE A 99 4.17 -14.27 7.12
CA PHE A 99 3.00 -13.43 6.87
C PHE A 99 2.09 -14.02 5.80
N SER A 100 2.63 -14.53 4.69
CA SER A 100 1.81 -15.19 3.64
C SER A 100 1.01 -16.39 4.17
N LEU A 101 1.56 -17.13 5.12
CA LEU A 101 0.92 -18.29 5.73
C LEU A 101 -0.09 -17.92 6.82
N PHE A 102 0.22 -16.94 7.68
CA PHE A 102 -0.57 -16.71 8.89
C PHE A 102 -1.35 -15.40 8.90
N SER A 103 -1.14 -14.47 7.96
CA SER A 103 -1.85 -13.19 7.96
C SER A 103 -3.33 -13.35 7.63
N ALA A 104 -4.15 -12.42 8.13
CA ALA A 104 -5.52 -12.23 7.70
C ALA A 104 -5.58 -11.57 6.32
N GLN A 105 -4.68 -10.61 6.04
CA GLN A 105 -4.55 -9.99 4.72
C GLN A 105 -3.26 -10.40 4.00
N PRO A 106 -3.29 -11.45 3.15
CA PRO A 106 -2.08 -11.93 2.46
C PRO A 106 -1.64 -11.03 1.28
N LEU A 107 -2.45 -10.04 0.88
CA LEU A 107 -2.09 -9.10 -0.19
C LEU A 107 -0.99 -8.10 0.24
N THR A 108 -0.80 -7.89 1.53
CA THR A 108 0.24 -6.99 2.05
C THR A 108 1.62 -7.64 1.92
N ILE A 109 2.55 -6.92 1.27
CA ILE A 109 3.94 -7.35 1.10
C ILE A 109 4.81 -6.73 2.18
N LEU A 110 5.68 -7.55 2.77
CA LEU A 110 6.64 -7.13 3.79
C LEU A 110 8.04 -6.93 3.21
N GLY A 111 8.78 -5.99 3.77
CA GLY A 111 10.20 -5.78 3.50
C GLY A 111 10.82 -4.74 4.43
N VAL A 112 12.12 -4.54 4.30
CA VAL A 112 12.84 -3.51 5.07
C VAL A 112 12.60 -2.13 4.45
N THR A 113 12.27 -1.14 5.29
CA THR A 113 11.89 0.20 4.86
C THR A 113 12.97 1.24 5.17
N GLY A 114 13.07 2.28 4.34
CA GLY A 114 13.98 3.41 4.55
C GLY A 114 13.84 4.11 5.91
N PRO A 115 12.60 4.42 6.37
CA PRO A 115 12.32 4.83 7.74
C PRO A 115 13.06 4.05 8.83
N PHE A 116 12.99 2.72 8.76
CA PHE A 116 13.65 1.84 9.71
C PHE A 116 15.18 1.91 9.59
N SER A 117 15.72 1.99 8.37
CA SER A 117 17.17 2.15 8.14
C SER A 117 17.73 3.42 8.79
N VAL A 118 17.00 4.53 8.72
CA VAL A 118 17.39 5.80 9.37
C VAL A 118 17.37 5.67 10.89
N LEU A 119 16.38 4.96 11.45
CA LEU A 119 16.35 4.69 12.89
C LEU A 119 17.55 3.81 13.30
N ALA A 120 17.81 2.74 12.57
CA ALA A 120 18.90 1.81 12.85
C ALA A 120 20.27 2.48 12.82
N GLU A 121 20.53 3.33 11.82
CA GLU A 121 21.76 4.14 11.72
C GLU A 121 21.97 4.99 12.98
N ASN A 122 20.94 5.71 13.41
CA ASN A 122 21.04 6.60 14.56
C ASN A 122 21.22 5.81 15.86
N MET A 123 20.53 4.68 16.00
CA MET A 123 20.74 3.78 17.13
C MET A 123 22.16 3.22 17.15
N TYR A 124 22.73 2.85 16.00
CA TYR A 124 24.11 2.40 15.89
C TYR A 124 25.09 3.50 16.32
N LYS A 125 24.96 4.71 15.79
CA LYS A 125 25.79 5.88 16.17
C LYS A 125 25.71 6.15 17.68
N LEU A 126 24.51 6.08 18.26
CA LEU A 126 24.30 6.33 19.68
C LEU A 126 24.93 5.23 20.56
N CYS A 127 24.78 3.96 20.17
CA CYS A 127 25.37 2.83 20.88
C CYS A 127 26.90 2.85 20.82
N THR A 128 27.48 3.15 19.65
CA THR A 128 28.93 3.08 19.43
C THR A 128 29.66 4.34 19.92
N ASN A 129 29.16 5.54 19.60
CA ASN A 129 29.91 6.79 19.84
C ASN A 129 29.67 7.36 21.25
N ASN A 130 28.46 7.21 21.79
CA ASN A 130 28.09 7.85 23.05
C ASN A 130 28.12 6.85 24.20
N PHE A 131 27.44 5.71 24.04
CA PHE A 131 27.21 4.77 25.14
C PHE A 131 28.20 3.62 25.24
N HIS A 132 28.92 3.31 24.15
CA HIS A 132 29.88 2.20 24.05
C HIS A 132 29.28 0.83 24.42
N VAL A 133 28.05 0.57 23.96
CA VAL A 133 27.26 -0.65 24.24
C VAL A 133 27.08 -1.43 22.94
N PRO A 134 27.04 -2.79 22.97
CA PRO A 134 26.81 -3.56 21.76
C PRO A 134 25.44 -3.24 21.13
N PHE A 135 25.46 -2.81 19.87
CA PHE A 135 24.27 -2.40 19.11
C PHE A 135 23.23 -3.52 18.97
N LEU A 136 23.64 -4.71 18.55
CA LEU A 136 22.72 -5.82 18.21
C LEU A 136 21.85 -6.28 19.40
N PRO A 137 22.38 -6.48 20.62
CA PRO A 137 21.56 -6.78 21.79
C PRO A 137 20.57 -5.67 22.19
N VAL A 138 20.98 -4.39 22.09
CA VAL A 138 20.09 -3.24 22.36
C VAL A 138 18.96 -3.19 21.34
N MET A 139 19.27 -3.42 20.06
CA MET A 139 18.27 -3.57 19.01
C MET A 139 17.34 -4.75 19.28
N ALA A 140 17.86 -5.91 19.70
CA ALA A 140 17.04 -7.08 20.01
C ALA A 140 16.01 -6.77 21.11
N TRP A 141 16.42 -6.10 22.20
CA TRP A 141 15.48 -5.68 23.25
C TRP A 141 14.49 -4.62 22.77
N SER A 142 14.92 -3.69 21.92
CA SER A 142 14.02 -2.68 21.32
C SER A 142 12.93 -3.34 20.48
N LEU A 143 13.27 -4.39 19.72
CA LEU A 143 12.33 -5.16 18.90
C LEU A 143 11.41 -6.06 19.74
N ILE A 144 11.94 -6.70 20.79
CA ILE A 144 11.13 -7.44 21.78
C ILE A 144 10.14 -6.48 22.46
N HIS A 145 10.59 -5.27 22.81
CA HIS A 145 9.72 -4.28 23.40
C HIS A 145 8.65 -3.81 22.42
N SER A 146 9.02 -3.65 21.15
CA SER A 146 8.05 -3.32 20.11
C SER A 146 6.97 -4.40 19.96
N ALA A 147 7.32 -5.67 20.08
CA ALA A 147 6.36 -6.77 19.93
C ALA A 147 5.20 -6.74 20.95
N TRP A 148 5.50 -6.59 22.25
CA TRP A 148 4.41 -6.53 23.25
C TRP A 148 3.58 -5.25 23.12
N MET A 149 4.19 -4.13 22.70
CA MET A 149 3.43 -2.91 22.43
C MET A 149 2.48 -3.07 21.23
N HIS A 150 2.88 -3.76 20.16
CA HIS A 150 1.98 -4.14 19.07
C HIS A 150 0.82 -5.02 19.56
N TYR A 151 1.10 -5.98 20.45
CA TYR A 151 0.04 -6.81 21.04
C TYR A 151 -0.96 -5.96 21.83
N LEU A 152 -0.49 -4.98 22.59
CA LEU A 152 -1.39 -4.06 23.29
C LEU A 152 -2.24 -3.24 22.33
N LEU A 153 -1.66 -2.69 21.26
CA LEU A 153 -2.40 -1.94 20.24
C LEU A 153 -3.51 -2.80 19.60
N ALA A 154 -3.22 -4.07 19.30
CA ALA A 154 -4.21 -5.01 18.79
C ALA A 154 -5.30 -5.36 19.82
N ILE A 155 -4.94 -5.54 21.10
CA ILE A 155 -5.90 -5.84 22.17
C ILE A 155 -6.87 -4.67 22.40
N PHE A 156 -6.39 -3.43 22.35
CA PHE A 156 -7.20 -2.23 22.56
C PHE A 156 -7.94 -1.75 21.30
N ASN A 157 -7.93 -2.52 20.21
CA ASN A 157 -8.55 -2.18 18.93
C ASN A 157 -8.09 -0.78 18.42
N ALA A 158 -6.78 -0.50 18.48
CA ALA A 158 -6.25 0.81 18.07
C ALA A 158 -6.62 1.16 16.62
N HIS A 159 -6.72 0.16 15.73
CA HIS A 159 -7.06 0.31 14.32
C HIS A 159 -8.33 1.14 14.11
N ASP A 160 -9.44 0.71 14.71
CA ASP A 160 -10.76 1.36 14.59
C ASP A 160 -10.72 2.82 15.02
N TYR A 161 -9.84 3.17 15.97
CA TYR A 161 -9.74 4.53 16.48
C TYR A 161 -8.81 5.39 15.63
N THR A 162 -7.57 4.96 15.37
CA THR A 162 -6.56 5.84 14.78
C THR A 162 -6.73 6.02 13.28
N MET A 163 -7.11 4.97 12.55
CA MET A 163 -7.10 4.98 11.08
C MET A 163 -8.26 5.78 10.47
N GLN A 164 -9.37 5.92 11.21
CA GLN A 164 -10.51 6.74 10.78
C GLN A 164 -10.18 8.24 10.71
N TYR A 165 -9.08 8.67 11.33
CA TYR A 165 -8.68 10.08 11.38
C TYR A 165 -7.59 10.45 10.36
N VAL A 166 -6.98 9.49 9.67
CA VAL A 166 -5.94 9.77 8.69
C VAL A 166 -6.56 10.41 7.44
N THR A 167 -6.04 11.58 7.05
CA THR A 167 -6.53 12.35 5.90
C THR A 167 -5.52 12.34 4.76
N ASP A 168 -5.99 12.60 3.54
CA ASP A 168 -5.15 12.68 2.33
C ASP A 168 -4.01 13.69 2.52
N PHE A 169 -4.24 14.80 3.23
CA PHE A 169 -3.19 15.76 3.60
C PHE A 169 -1.93 15.09 4.19
N SER A 170 -2.12 14.23 5.20
CA SER A 170 -1.01 13.57 5.89
C SER A 170 -0.38 12.45 5.04
N ALA A 171 -1.21 11.74 4.26
CA ALA A 171 -0.76 10.68 3.37
C ALA A 171 0.08 11.24 2.19
N ASP A 172 -0.35 12.35 1.60
CA ASP A 172 0.34 13.04 0.51
C ASP A 172 1.70 13.58 0.96
N ILE A 173 1.77 14.18 2.16
CA ILE A 173 3.03 14.63 2.77
C ILE A 173 3.98 13.46 2.99
N PHE A 174 3.46 12.33 3.51
CA PHE A 174 4.28 11.15 3.74
C PHE A 174 4.82 10.56 2.42
N SER A 175 3.97 10.48 1.39
CA SER A 175 4.36 10.06 0.05
C SER A 175 5.46 10.97 -0.55
N LEU A 176 5.32 12.30 -0.41
CA LEU A 176 6.31 13.26 -0.90
C LEU A 176 7.63 13.14 -0.12
N LEU A 177 7.57 12.99 1.20
CA LEU A 177 8.73 12.78 2.05
C LEU A 177 9.51 11.53 1.62
N ASN A 178 8.83 10.42 1.36
CA ASN A 178 9.47 9.18 0.89
C ASN A 178 10.18 9.39 -0.46
N SER A 179 9.55 10.09 -1.41
CA SER A 179 10.19 10.44 -2.70
C SER A 179 11.48 11.25 -2.50
N VAL A 180 11.46 12.26 -1.62
CA VAL A 180 12.64 13.09 -1.31
C VAL A 180 13.73 12.26 -0.63
N ILE A 181 13.38 11.37 0.30
CA ILE A 181 14.33 10.47 0.96
C ILE A 181 15.02 9.57 -0.08
N TYR A 182 14.30 9.04 -1.06
CA TYR A 182 14.88 8.21 -2.11
C TYR A 182 15.93 8.97 -2.95
N PHE A 183 15.61 10.18 -3.40
CA PHE A 183 16.59 11.02 -4.12
C PHE A 183 17.79 11.39 -3.25
N HIS A 184 17.57 11.68 -1.97
CA HIS A 184 18.64 11.96 -1.02
C HIS A 184 19.57 10.76 -0.83
N LYS A 185 19.02 9.56 -0.65
CA LYS A 185 19.79 8.30 -0.52
C LYS A 185 20.55 7.94 -1.80
N ALA A 186 19.96 8.18 -2.97
CA ALA A 186 20.68 8.02 -4.24
C ALA A 186 21.91 8.94 -4.33
N SER A 187 21.76 10.20 -3.91
CA SER A 187 22.87 11.17 -3.90
C SER A 187 23.93 10.82 -2.87
N LEU A 188 23.53 10.32 -1.70
CA LEU A 188 24.45 9.83 -0.66
C LEU A 188 25.28 8.65 -1.18
N GLU A 189 24.67 7.73 -1.92
CA GLU A 189 25.36 6.58 -2.50
C GLU A 189 26.36 6.99 -3.58
N LEU A 190 25.97 7.91 -4.46
CA LEU A 190 26.90 8.48 -5.45
C LEU A 190 28.07 9.21 -4.78
N LYS A 191 27.81 9.91 -3.68
CA LYS A 191 28.88 10.56 -2.90
C LYS A 191 29.85 9.53 -2.30
N ARG A 192 29.34 8.42 -1.76
CA ARG A 192 30.20 7.33 -1.24
C ARG A 192 31.09 6.76 -2.35
N ASN A 193 30.52 6.48 -3.51
CA ASN A 193 31.28 6.01 -4.66
C ASN A 193 32.37 7.04 -5.06
N HIS A 194 32.07 8.34 -5.06
CA HIS A 194 33.06 9.38 -5.35
C HIS A 194 34.30 9.32 -4.43
N ASP A 195 34.07 9.00 -3.15
CA ASP A 195 35.14 8.95 -2.15
C ASP A 195 35.95 7.65 -2.23
N ASN A 196 35.37 6.58 -2.79
CA ASN A 196 35.95 5.22 -2.80
C ASN A 196 36.61 4.81 -4.12
N VAL A 197 36.20 5.39 -5.27
CA VAL A 197 36.70 5.00 -6.60
C VAL A 197 37.44 6.13 -7.31
N PRO A 198 38.40 5.84 -8.22
CA PRO A 198 39.06 6.86 -9.02
C PRO A 198 38.07 7.62 -9.92
N PHE A 199 38.46 8.80 -10.39
CA PHE A 199 37.56 9.73 -11.09
C PHE A 199 36.91 9.14 -12.36
N ASP A 200 37.62 8.31 -13.11
CA ASP A 200 37.12 7.60 -14.28
C ASP A 200 36.05 6.56 -13.94
N ALA A 201 36.28 5.76 -12.90
CA ALA A 201 35.29 4.84 -12.34
C ALA A 201 34.07 5.56 -11.74
N PHE A 202 34.29 6.74 -11.16
CA PHE A 202 33.21 7.58 -10.65
C PHE A 202 32.33 8.13 -11.78
N LEU A 203 32.92 8.60 -12.88
CA LEU A 203 32.16 9.02 -14.08
C LEU A 203 31.32 7.87 -14.63
N TYR A 204 31.89 6.66 -14.66
CA TYR A 204 31.13 5.46 -15.04
C TYR A 204 29.99 5.18 -14.06
N SER A 205 30.21 5.34 -12.76
CA SER A 205 29.16 5.21 -11.74
C SER A 205 28.02 6.20 -11.93
N ILE A 206 28.30 7.45 -12.34
CA ILE A 206 27.27 8.43 -12.70
C ILE A 206 26.47 7.94 -13.92
N ILE A 207 27.15 7.47 -14.96
CA ILE A 207 26.49 6.92 -16.16
C ILE A 207 25.62 5.71 -15.80
N GLY A 208 26.12 4.81 -14.95
CA GLY A 208 25.36 3.67 -14.47
C GLY A 208 24.12 4.07 -13.68
N ALA A 209 24.23 5.05 -12.77
CA ALA A 209 23.12 5.51 -11.95
C ALA A 209 22.03 6.22 -12.78
N PHE A 210 22.39 7.26 -13.53
CA PHE A 210 21.43 7.99 -14.37
C PHE A 210 20.93 7.13 -15.53
N GLY A 211 21.81 6.32 -16.12
CA GLY A 211 21.45 5.38 -17.18
C GLY A 211 20.43 4.36 -16.73
N THR A 212 20.61 3.75 -15.56
CA THR A 212 19.63 2.81 -14.99
C THR A 212 18.28 3.49 -14.75
N CYS A 213 18.28 4.70 -14.18
CA CYS A 213 17.07 5.47 -13.94
C CYS A 213 16.33 5.83 -15.24
N LEU A 214 17.04 6.41 -16.22
CA LEU A 214 16.47 6.82 -17.50
C LEU A 214 15.97 5.61 -18.31
N MET A 215 16.69 4.49 -18.30
CA MET A 215 16.25 3.26 -18.95
C MET A 215 14.98 2.72 -18.28
N ALA A 216 14.91 2.73 -16.95
CA ALA A 216 13.75 2.27 -16.21
C ALA A 216 12.52 3.17 -16.48
N ILE A 217 12.70 4.49 -16.56
CA ILE A 217 11.64 5.43 -16.95
C ILE A 217 11.18 5.12 -18.38
N PHE A 218 12.12 5.05 -19.33
CA PHE A 218 11.81 4.77 -20.73
C PHE A 218 11.01 3.48 -20.89
N LEU A 219 11.47 2.38 -20.28
CA LEU A 219 10.79 1.09 -20.30
C LEU A 219 9.42 1.12 -19.60
N SER A 220 9.29 1.86 -18.49
CA SER A 220 7.99 1.99 -17.80
C SER A 220 6.92 2.67 -18.66
N THR A 221 7.32 3.56 -19.58
CA THR A 221 6.43 4.22 -20.55
C THR A 221 6.13 3.33 -21.77
N ALA A 222 6.57 2.06 -21.81
CA ALA A 222 6.35 1.17 -22.95
C ALA A 222 4.87 0.92 -23.27
N LEU A 223 3.97 1.08 -22.30
CA LEU A 223 2.52 1.02 -22.51
C LEU A 223 1.95 2.23 -23.25
N GLU A 224 2.69 3.32 -23.42
CA GLU A 224 2.27 4.51 -24.17
C GLU A 224 2.95 4.62 -25.53
N TRP A 225 3.96 3.79 -25.80
CA TRP A 225 4.68 3.81 -27.07
C TRP A 225 3.72 3.60 -28.24
N LYS A 226 4.07 4.15 -29.41
CA LYS A 226 3.36 3.77 -30.65
C LYS A 226 3.45 2.24 -30.83
N PRO A 227 2.47 1.60 -31.49
CA PRO A 227 2.39 0.13 -31.63
C PRO A 227 3.49 -0.45 -32.55
N LEU A 228 4.76 -0.21 -32.19
CA LEU A 228 5.96 -0.80 -32.78
C LEU A 228 6.15 -2.25 -32.31
N PHE A 229 5.65 -2.57 -31.12
CA PHE A 229 5.72 -3.90 -30.50
C PHE A 229 4.32 -4.42 -30.15
N GLY A 230 4.18 -5.75 -30.08
CA GLY A 230 2.95 -6.40 -29.60
C GLY A 230 2.62 -6.04 -28.15
N ARG A 231 1.33 -6.06 -27.81
CA ARG A 231 0.81 -5.66 -26.48
C ARG A 231 1.48 -6.41 -25.32
N ILE A 232 1.69 -7.72 -25.47
CA ILE A 232 2.30 -8.57 -24.44
C ILE A 232 3.74 -8.13 -24.14
N ILE A 233 4.52 -7.84 -25.18
CA ILE A 233 5.91 -7.39 -25.03
C ILE A 233 5.94 -6.04 -24.33
N ARG A 234 5.07 -5.09 -24.70
CA ARG A 234 4.99 -3.77 -24.06
C ARG A 234 4.59 -3.84 -22.59
N MET A 235 3.64 -4.71 -22.26
CA MET A 235 3.23 -4.95 -20.87
C MET A 235 4.39 -5.52 -20.06
N GLY A 236 5.09 -6.53 -20.60
CA GLY A 236 6.30 -7.07 -19.96
C GLY A 236 7.42 -6.05 -19.80
N LEU A 237 7.69 -5.21 -20.81
CA LEU A 237 8.70 -4.16 -20.72
C LEU A 237 8.35 -3.11 -19.64
N ALA A 238 7.08 -2.72 -19.53
CA ALA A 238 6.64 -1.73 -18.55
C ALA A 238 6.65 -2.28 -17.11
N GLU A 239 6.17 -3.51 -16.91
CA GLU A 239 6.12 -4.14 -15.60
C GLU A 239 7.52 -4.50 -15.07
N TYR A 240 8.39 -5.04 -15.93
CA TYR A 240 9.75 -5.44 -15.54
C TYR A 240 10.80 -4.36 -15.80
N ALA A 241 10.39 -3.11 -16.01
CA ALA A 241 11.26 -1.99 -16.38
C ALA A 241 12.49 -1.84 -15.47
N ALA A 242 12.28 -1.86 -14.15
CA ALA A 242 13.36 -1.73 -13.17
C ALA A 242 14.33 -2.92 -13.21
N ALA A 243 13.80 -4.14 -13.25
CA ALA A 243 14.60 -5.38 -13.28
C ALA A 243 15.44 -5.48 -14.56
N ILE A 244 14.84 -5.22 -15.73
CA ILE A 244 15.53 -5.22 -17.01
C ILE A 244 16.64 -4.16 -17.03
N SER A 245 16.37 -2.96 -16.53
CA SER A 245 17.36 -1.87 -16.48
C SER A 245 18.56 -2.25 -15.62
N ILE A 246 18.32 -2.86 -14.45
CA ILE A 246 19.41 -3.31 -13.57
C ILE A 246 20.21 -4.42 -14.22
N ILE A 247 19.57 -5.47 -14.76
CA ILE A 247 20.27 -6.56 -15.44
C ILE A 247 21.12 -6.02 -16.59
N PHE A 248 20.59 -5.06 -17.36
CA PHE A 248 21.33 -4.41 -18.44
C PHE A 248 22.58 -3.69 -17.91
N PHE A 249 22.45 -2.80 -16.92
CA PHE A 249 23.58 -2.04 -16.38
C PHE A 249 24.52 -2.85 -15.47
N ILE A 250 24.12 -4.02 -14.98
CA ILE A 250 25.03 -5.02 -14.41
C ILE A 250 25.89 -5.67 -15.50
N GLY A 251 25.33 -5.87 -16.70
CA GLY A 251 26.03 -6.50 -17.83
C GLY A 251 27.02 -5.57 -18.56
N VAL A 252 26.69 -4.28 -18.70
CA VAL A 252 27.50 -3.28 -19.41
C VAL A 252 28.98 -3.23 -18.96
N PRO A 253 29.34 -3.27 -17.66
CA PRO A 253 30.74 -3.28 -17.22
C PRO A 253 31.54 -4.46 -17.76
N TYR A 254 30.91 -5.59 -18.11
CA TYR A 254 31.58 -6.77 -18.64
C TYR A 254 31.82 -6.70 -20.15
N MET A 255 31.40 -5.61 -20.82
CA MET A 255 31.56 -5.43 -22.25
C MET A 255 32.77 -4.54 -22.57
N GLY A 256 33.76 -5.09 -23.26
CA GLY A 256 34.89 -4.33 -23.82
C GLY A 256 35.89 -3.81 -22.78
N GLU A 257 36.43 -2.61 -23.02
CA GLU A 257 37.47 -1.99 -22.18
C GLU A 257 36.99 -1.58 -20.77
N LEU A 258 35.67 -1.53 -20.55
CA LEU A 258 35.06 -1.17 -19.26
C LEU A 258 35.27 -2.23 -18.18
N ALA A 259 35.65 -3.45 -18.57
CA ALA A 259 35.91 -4.55 -17.63
C ALA A 259 37.17 -4.30 -16.76
N ASN A 260 38.04 -3.39 -17.19
CA ASN A 260 39.27 -3.05 -16.48
C ASN A 260 39.11 -1.90 -15.47
N LEU A 261 37.93 -1.26 -15.42
CA LEU A 261 37.64 -0.21 -14.44
C LEU A 261 37.31 -0.82 -13.08
N ASP A 262 37.75 -0.17 -12.01
CA ASP A 262 37.39 -0.54 -10.64
C ASP A 262 35.92 -0.18 -10.39
N HIS A 263 35.10 -1.17 -10.07
CA HIS A 263 33.68 -0.98 -9.79
C HIS A 263 33.39 -1.29 -8.32
N GLU A 264 32.77 -0.37 -7.61
CA GLU A 264 32.24 -0.64 -6.27
C GLU A 264 31.00 -1.52 -6.38
N ARG A 265 31.01 -2.65 -5.66
CA ARG A 265 29.99 -3.71 -5.76
C ARG A 265 29.44 -4.04 -4.40
N LEU A 266 28.26 -4.64 -4.41
CA LEU A 266 27.60 -5.10 -3.20
C LEU A 266 28.47 -6.11 -2.43
N SER A 267 28.63 -5.87 -1.12
CA SER A 267 29.28 -6.84 -0.24
C SER A 267 28.42 -8.10 -0.09
N ILE A 268 29.04 -9.26 -0.36
CA ILE A 268 28.36 -10.56 -0.32
C ILE A 268 29.10 -11.57 0.56
N GLN A 269 28.31 -12.39 1.24
CA GLN A 269 28.79 -13.56 1.96
C GLN A 269 28.79 -14.79 1.04
N LYS A 270 29.87 -15.58 1.07
CA LYS A 270 30.01 -16.82 0.29
C LYS A 270 29.37 -18.03 0.97
N SER A 271 28.99 -17.89 2.24
CA SER A 271 28.34 -18.92 3.07
C SER A 271 27.21 -18.28 3.86
N PHE A 272 26.22 -19.08 4.29
CA PHE A 272 25.15 -18.61 5.15
C PHE A 272 25.68 -18.32 6.55
N ARG A 273 26.25 -17.13 6.72
CA ARG A 273 26.79 -16.60 7.96
C ARG A 273 26.42 -15.12 8.09
N PRO A 274 26.35 -14.59 9.31
CA PRO A 274 26.20 -13.16 9.52
C PRO A 274 27.30 -12.38 8.81
N THR A 275 26.98 -11.14 8.44
CA THR A 275 27.88 -10.26 7.68
C THR A 275 29.10 -9.83 8.50
N SER A 276 28.94 -9.59 9.80
CA SER A 276 30.06 -9.27 10.68
C SER A 276 30.98 -10.48 10.89
N PRO A 277 32.29 -10.38 10.60
CA PRO A 277 33.23 -11.49 10.73
C PRO A 277 33.42 -11.96 12.19
N ALA A 278 32.98 -11.16 13.17
CA ALA A 278 33.01 -11.50 14.59
C ALA A 278 31.87 -12.46 15.00
N ARG A 279 30.89 -12.75 14.12
CA ARG A 279 29.73 -13.57 14.45
C ARG A 279 29.60 -14.79 13.54
N ASP A 280 29.60 -15.97 14.15
CA ASP A 280 29.33 -17.23 13.43
C ASP A 280 27.85 -17.63 13.40
N MET A 281 27.01 -17.03 14.26
CA MET A 281 25.60 -17.40 14.41
C MET A 281 24.67 -16.17 14.38
N PHE A 282 23.58 -16.26 13.62
CA PHE A 282 22.55 -15.20 13.52
C PHE A 282 21.89 -14.89 14.86
N PHE A 283 21.75 -15.88 15.72
CA PHE A 283 21.18 -15.72 17.06
C PHE A 283 21.97 -14.72 17.93
N VAL A 284 21.29 -13.73 18.49
CA VAL A 284 21.86 -12.68 19.35
C VAL A 284 21.72 -13.10 20.80
N ARG A 285 22.82 -13.03 21.57
CA ARG A 285 22.82 -13.24 23.02
C ARG A 285 22.30 -11.97 23.72
N PHE A 286 21.01 -11.70 23.58
CA PHE A 286 20.40 -10.44 24.04
C PHE A 286 20.39 -10.30 25.58
N TRP A 287 20.55 -11.39 26.33
CA TRP A 287 20.62 -11.37 27.80
C TRP A 287 21.97 -10.90 28.38
N GLU A 288 22.98 -10.64 27.56
CA GLU A 288 24.32 -10.22 28.01
C GLU A 288 24.45 -8.71 28.24
N VAL A 289 23.34 -7.98 28.13
CA VAL A 289 23.29 -6.53 28.27
C VAL A 289 22.96 -6.14 29.71
N PRO A 290 23.58 -5.07 30.26
CA PRO A 290 23.15 -4.51 31.54
C PRO A 290 21.65 -4.21 31.57
N LEU A 291 21.02 -4.47 32.72
CA LEU A 291 19.57 -4.31 32.93
C LEU A 291 19.07 -2.89 32.59
N GLU A 292 19.91 -1.87 32.78
CA GLU A 292 19.60 -0.48 32.47
C GLU A 292 19.23 -0.28 31.00
N TRP A 293 19.99 -0.91 30.09
CA TRP A 293 19.76 -0.83 28.65
C TRP A 293 18.54 -1.61 28.20
N VAL A 294 18.13 -2.65 28.94
CA VAL A 294 16.87 -3.34 28.71
C VAL A 294 15.71 -2.34 28.87
N PHE A 295 15.67 -1.59 29.97
CA PHE A 295 14.61 -0.59 30.19
C PHE A 295 14.71 0.61 29.26
N ILE A 296 15.91 1.11 28.96
CA ILE A 296 16.11 2.23 28.03
C ILE A 296 15.65 1.85 26.61
N SER A 297 15.80 0.59 26.21
CA SER A 297 15.37 0.07 24.90
C SER A 297 13.85 0.14 24.67
N ILE A 298 13.05 0.44 25.70
CA ILE A 298 11.61 0.69 25.55
C ILE A 298 11.36 1.92 24.67
N ILE A 299 12.19 2.97 24.76
CA ILE A 299 12.03 4.20 23.99
C ILE A 299 12.15 3.94 22.47
N PRO A 300 13.26 3.38 21.96
CA PRO A 300 13.34 3.01 20.55
C PRO A 300 12.31 1.95 20.18
N GLY A 301 11.99 1.01 21.06
CA GLY A 301 10.90 0.06 20.84
C GLY A 301 9.55 0.73 20.61
N ALA A 302 9.24 1.82 21.33
CA ALA A 302 7.99 2.56 21.16
C ALA A 302 7.97 3.30 19.82
N ILE A 303 9.10 3.89 19.42
CA ILE A 303 9.25 4.51 18.10
C ILE A 303 9.03 3.49 16.98
N ILE A 304 9.67 2.31 17.07
CA ILE A 304 9.50 1.21 16.10
C ILE A 304 8.02 0.80 16.04
N THR A 305 7.37 0.67 17.20
CA THR A 305 5.96 0.28 17.26
C THR A 305 5.07 1.27 16.52
N VAL A 306 5.26 2.57 16.75
CA VAL A 306 4.48 3.60 16.10
C VAL A 306 4.72 3.59 14.58
N LEU A 307 5.97 3.51 14.15
CA LEU A 307 6.35 3.46 12.75
C LEU A 307 5.74 2.23 12.04
N PHE A 308 5.91 1.05 12.62
CA PHE A 308 5.47 -0.21 12.01
C PHE A 308 3.97 -0.35 12.00
N TYR A 309 3.30 0.10 13.07
CA TYR A 309 1.85 0.19 13.10
C TYR A 309 1.33 1.08 11.97
N PHE A 310 1.88 2.28 11.79
CA PHE A 310 1.45 3.20 10.73
C PHE A 310 1.71 2.65 9.32
N ASP A 311 2.93 2.20 9.04
CA ASP A 311 3.31 1.70 7.72
C ASP A 311 2.50 0.46 7.32
N HIS A 312 2.29 -0.46 8.27
CA HIS A 312 1.54 -1.69 8.03
C HIS A 312 0.05 -1.40 7.79
N GLU A 313 -0.55 -0.54 8.61
CA GLU A 313 -1.98 -0.19 8.50
C GLU A 313 -2.27 0.53 7.18
N ILE A 314 -1.46 1.52 6.81
CA ILE A 314 -1.61 2.21 5.53
C ILE A 314 -1.42 1.22 4.37
N SER A 315 -0.41 0.36 4.42
CA SER A 315 -0.17 -0.63 3.38
C SER A 315 -1.35 -1.62 3.23
N SER A 316 -1.94 -2.04 4.35
CA SER A 316 -3.10 -2.93 4.35
C SER A 316 -4.35 -2.24 3.80
N ILE A 317 -4.58 -0.97 4.15
CA ILE A 317 -5.75 -0.22 3.67
C ILE A 317 -5.66 0.04 2.17
N ILE A 318 -4.48 0.48 1.70
CA ILE A 318 -4.22 0.76 0.29
C ILE A 318 -4.41 -0.48 -0.60
N CYS A 319 -4.07 -1.68 -0.11
CA CYS A 319 -4.28 -2.92 -0.86
C CYS A 319 -5.74 -3.41 -0.84
N THR A 320 -6.55 -2.96 0.13
CA THR A 320 -7.97 -3.32 0.26
C THR A 320 -8.95 -2.29 -0.31
N VAL A 321 -8.48 -1.21 -0.94
CA VAL A 321 -9.36 -0.13 -1.43
C VAL A 321 -10.43 -0.70 -2.37
N GLU A 322 -11.66 -0.20 -2.24
CA GLU A 322 -12.84 -0.64 -3.01
C GLU A 322 -12.62 -0.66 -4.53
N ARG A 323 -11.71 0.17 -5.04
CA ARG A 323 -11.26 0.19 -6.46
C ARG A 323 -10.80 -1.18 -6.99
N TYR A 324 -10.38 -2.06 -6.10
CA TYR A 324 -9.89 -3.40 -6.42
C TYR A 324 -10.96 -4.49 -6.32
N GLY A 325 -12.17 -4.16 -5.83
CA GLY A 325 -13.29 -5.10 -5.73
C GLY A 325 -13.01 -6.29 -4.81
N VAL A 326 -12.26 -6.05 -3.72
CA VAL A 326 -11.96 -7.05 -2.67
C VAL A 326 -13.27 -7.42 -1.96
N LYS A 327 -13.58 -8.71 -1.82
CA LYS A 327 -14.86 -9.18 -1.25
C LYS A 327 -14.73 -9.68 0.17
N LYS A 328 -13.58 -10.26 0.51
CA LYS A 328 -13.41 -10.90 1.81
C LYS A 328 -12.98 -9.86 2.84
N PRO A 329 -13.51 -9.91 4.08
CA PRO A 329 -13.18 -8.94 5.11
C PRO A 329 -11.70 -9.01 5.47
N GLY A 330 -11.09 -7.84 5.73
CA GLY A 330 -9.73 -7.73 6.25
C GLY A 330 -9.63 -8.15 7.72
N GLY A 331 -8.39 -8.32 8.22
CA GLY A 331 -8.14 -8.63 9.64
C GLY A 331 -6.95 -7.87 10.20
N TYR A 332 -7.15 -6.58 10.43
CA TYR A 332 -6.10 -5.64 10.81
C TYR A 332 -5.48 -5.94 12.18
N ALA A 333 -6.28 -6.31 13.19
CA ALA A 333 -5.75 -6.52 14.54
C ALA A 333 -4.90 -7.80 14.63
N TRP A 334 -5.30 -8.85 13.92
CA TRP A 334 -4.50 -10.07 13.82
C TRP A 334 -3.16 -9.83 13.10
N ASP A 335 -3.18 -9.05 12.01
CA ASP A 335 -1.97 -8.75 11.26
C ASP A 335 -0.96 -7.93 12.06
N ILE A 336 -1.43 -7.02 12.93
CA ILE A 336 -0.56 -6.30 13.88
C ILE A 336 0.06 -7.23 14.93
N VAL A 337 -0.68 -8.25 15.42
CA VAL A 337 -0.10 -9.27 16.31
C VAL A 337 0.95 -10.09 15.58
N LEU A 338 0.69 -10.45 14.33
CA LEU A 338 1.65 -11.20 13.52
C LEU A 338 2.92 -10.37 13.24
N LEU A 339 2.76 -9.08 12.93
CA LEU A 339 3.84 -8.11 12.76
C LEU A 339 4.69 -7.97 14.03
N GLY A 340 4.07 -7.87 15.21
CA GLY A 340 4.79 -7.86 16.48
C GLY A 340 5.59 -9.15 16.69
N THR A 341 5.01 -10.30 16.35
CA THR A 341 5.66 -11.62 16.48
C THR A 341 6.88 -11.75 15.57
N THR A 342 6.75 -11.38 14.29
CA THR A 342 7.87 -11.40 13.34
C THR A 342 8.95 -10.40 13.73
N THR A 343 8.57 -9.22 14.23
CA THR A 343 9.52 -8.20 14.73
C THR A 343 10.35 -8.73 15.91
N ALA A 344 9.73 -9.40 16.89
CA ALA A 344 10.47 -10.05 17.98
C ALA A 344 11.41 -11.15 17.48
N LEU A 345 10.93 -11.99 16.53
CA LEU A 345 11.73 -13.05 15.94
C LEU A 345 12.98 -12.48 15.23
N CYS A 346 12.82 -11.40 14.47
CA CYS A 346 13.94 -10.70 13.83
C CYS A 346 14.96 -10.17 14.86
N GLY A 347 14.48 -9.63 15.98
CA GLY A 347 15.35 -9.19 17.07
C GLY A 347 16.17 -10.32 17.68
N ILE A 348 15.55 -11.48 17.93
CA ILE A 348 16.25 -12.67 18.46
C ILE A 348 17.28 -13.21 17.46
N LEU A 349 16.93 -13.20 16.17
CA LEU A 349 17.80 -13.62 15.07
C LEU A 349 18.81 -12.56 14.63
N GLY A 350 18.82 -11.38 15.26
CA GLY A 350 19.75 -10.30 14.93
C GLY A 350 19.65 -9.80 13.49
N ILE A 351 18.52 -9.97 12.84
CA ILE A 351 18.24 -9.51 11.48
C ILE A 351 17.33 -8.27 11.54
N PRO A 352 17.42 -7.35 10.57
CA PRO A 352 16.57 -6.17 10.55
C PRO A 352 15.12 -6.61 10.34
N PRO A 353 14.13 -6.15 11.12
CA PRO A 353 12.73 -6.50 10.92
C PRO A 353 12.16 -5.98 9.60
N ALA A 354 11.14 -6.66 9.09
CA ALA A 354 10.40 -6.27 7.89
C ALA A 354 8.98 -5.81 8.26
N ASN A 355 8.49 -4.76 7.59
CA ASN A 355 7.15 -4.18 7.78
C ASN A 355 6.44 -3.98 6.43
N GLY A 356 5.19 -3.52 6.47
CA GLY A 356 4.36 -3.32 5.27
C GLY A 356 4.96 -2.29 4.32
N LEU A 357 5.09 -2.67 3.05
CA LEU A 357 5.66 -1.82 2.02
C LEU A 357 4.58 -1.04 1.25
N LEU A 358 4.64 0.30 1.34
CA LEU A 358 3.62 1.18 0.77
C LEU A 358 3.52 1.12 -0.76
N PRO A 359 4.60 1.25 -1.56
CA PRO A 359 4.50 1.18 -3.02
C PRO A 359 4.19 -0.24 -3.55
N GLN A 360 4.69 -1.27 -2.88
CA GLN A 360 4.62 -2.65 -3.37
C GLN A 360 3.25 -3.29 -3.13
N ALA A 361 2.56 -2.95 -2.04
CA ALA A 361 1.23 -3.49 -1.73
C ALA A 361 0.13 -3.17 -2.78
N PRO A 362 -0.02 -1.93 -3.30
CA PRO A 362 -0.98 -1.64 -4.37
C PRO A 362 -0.58 -2.29 -5.69
N LEU A 363 0.72 -2.32 -6.03
CA LEU A 363 1.21 -2.97 -7.25
C LEU A 363 0.93 -4.48 -7.26
N HIS A 364 1.04 -5.13 -6.10
CA HIS A 364 0.64 -6.52 -5.94
C HIS A 364 -0.87 -6.71 -6.22
N SER A 365 -1.71 -5.85 -5.64
CA SER A 365 -3.16 -5.89 -5.84
C SER A 365 -3.55 -5.64 -7.30
N GLU A 366 -2.88 -4.69 -7.97
CA GLU A 366 -3.06 -4.38 -9.39
C GLU A 366 -2.67 -5.55 -10.30
N SER A 367 -1.55 -6.21 -10.01
CA SER A 367 -1.09 -7.36 -10.79
C SER A 367 -2.01 -8.59 -10.69
N LEU A 368 -2.86 -8.65 -9.66
CA LEU A 368 -3.85 -9.72 -9.43
C LEU A 368 -5.26 -9.36 -9.91
N ARG A 369 -5.43 -8.20 -10.54
CA ARG A 369 -6.72 -7.70 -11.02
C ARG A 369 -7.17 -8.45 -12.28
N HIS A 370 -8.42 -8.88 -12.27
CA HIS A 370 -9.14 -9.44 -13.42
C HIS A 370 -10.51 -8.77 -13.55
N TRP A 371 -11.16 -8.94 -14.70
CA TRP A 371 -12.48 -8.38 -14.97
C TRP A 371 -13.53 -9.48 -14.87
N VAL A 372 -14.58 -9.21 -14.09
CA VAL A 372 -15.72 -10.12 -13.93
C VAL A 372 -16.95 -9.43 -14.50
N GLU A 373 -17.69 -10.13 -15.35
CA GLU A 373 -19.01 -9.70 -15.81
C GLU A 373 -20.02 -9.90 -14.67
N VAL A 374 -20.69 -8.83 -14.26
CA VAL A 374 -21.79 -8.83 -13.28
C VAL A 374 -23.06 -8.37 -13.99
N ASP A 375 -24.18 -9.01 -13.71
CA ASP A 375 -25.48 -8.63 -14.25
C ASP A 375 -26.02 -7.41 -13.48
N ASP A 376 -26.68 -6.46 -14.16
CA ASP A 376 -27.08 -5.15 -13.62
C ASP A 376 -28.01 -5.20 -12.37
N ASP A 377 -28.63 -6.35 -12.05
CA ASP A 377 -29.61 -6.49 -10.97
C ASP A 377 -29.02 -6.92 -9.61
N ASP A 378 -27.72 -7.26 -9.53
CA ASP A 378 -27.10 -7.81 -8.30
C ASP A 378 -26.57 -6.72 -7.32
N ASP A 379 -26.52 -5.45 -7.73
CA ASP A 379 -25.98 -4.36 -6.91
C ASP A 379 -27.03 -3.72 -5.97
N GLU A 380 -28.33 -4.06 -6.06
CA GLU A 380 -29.36 -3.49 -5.17
C GLU A 380 -29.61 -4.27 -3.86
N ASP A 381 -29.16 -5.53 -3.72
CA ASP A 381 -29.36 -6.31 -2.48
C ASP A 381 -28.21 -7.32 -2.24
N SER A 382 -27.05 -6.85 -1.76
CA SER A 382 -25.95 -7.75 -1.35
C SER A 382 -25.62 -7.68 0.14
N ASP A 383 -26.65 -7.85 0.98
CA ASP A 383 -26.52 -8.15 2.42
C ASP A 383 -27.33 -9.42 2.79
N THR A 384 -27.12 -10.55 2.12
CA THR A 384 -27.54 -11.87 2.65
C THR A 384 -26.61 -13.03 2.23
N PRO A 385 -26.34 -14.00 3.12
CA PRO A 385 -25.46 -15.13 2.81
C PRO A 385 -26.22 -16.22 2.05
N LEU A 386 -25.87 -16.44 0.77
CA LEU A 386 -26.46 -17.52 -0.02
C LEU A 386 -25.85 -18.89 0.32
N THR A 387 -26.72 -19.77 0.79
CA THR A 387 -26.54 -21.23 0.89
C THR A 387 -26.37 -21.86 -0.49
N THR A 388 -25.44 -22.80 -0.56
CA THR A 388 -25.01 -23.53 -1.77
C THR A 388 -26.08 -24.53 -2.21
N THR A 389 -26.53 -24.47 -3.46
CA THR A 389 -27.13 -25.61 -4.15
C THR A 389 -26.31 -25.96 -5.39
N SER A 390 -25.75 -27.16 -5.35
CA SER A 390 -24.98 -27.79 -6.41
C SER A 390 -25.87 -28.12 -7.61
N ASN A 391 -25.42 -27.79 -8.83
CA ASN A 391 -25.87 -28.49 -10.02
C ASN A 391 -24.66 -28.83 -10.89
N ASN A 392 -24.41 -30.15 -10.96
CA ASN A 392 -23.42 -30.80 -11.79
C ASN A 392 -23.87 -30.80 -13.26
N ASN A 393 -22.97 -30.41 -14.16
CA ASN A 393 -22.89 -30.99 -15.51
C ASN A 393 -21.43 -30.96 -15.98
N PRO A 394 -20.89 -32.07 -16.54
CA PRO A 394 -19.51 -32.13 -17.00
C PRO A 394 -19.35 -31.48 -18.39
N PRO A 395 -18.18 -30.89 -18.71
CA PRO A 395 -17.94 -30.34 -20.04
C PRO A 395 -17.54 -31.45 -21.03
N GLN A 396 -18.26 -31.54 -22.14
CA GLN A 396 -17.84 -32.30 -23.31
C GLN A 396 -16.80 -31.51 -24.11
N SER A 397 -15.74 -32.22 -24.46
CA SER A 397 -14.65 -31.85 -25.34
C SER A 397 -15.07 -31.52 -26.77
N ALA A 398 -14.54 -30.45 -27.35
CA ALA A 398 -14.26 -30.38 -28.78
C ALA A 398 -13.17 -29.36 -29.12
N THR A 399 -12.15 -29.86 -29.80
CA THR A 399 -10.98 -29.21 -30.38
C THR A 399 -11.29 -28.70 -31.79
N ALA A 400 -10.82 -27.51 -32.18
CA ALA A 400 -10.36 -27.12 -33.54
C ALA A 400 -10.08 -25.59 -33.56
N THR A 401 -8.83 -25.13 -33.64
CA THR A 401 -7.99 -24.90 -34.84
C THR A 401 -8.43 -23.72 -35.71
N ALA A 402 -7.47 -22.81 -35.88
CA ALA A 402 -7.51 -21.55 -36.63
C ALA A 402 -7.88 -21.67 -38.12
N THR A 403 -8.29 -20.56 -38.75
CA THR A 403 -7.60 -19.88 -39.87
C THR A 403 -8.41 -18.64 -40.32
N ALA A 404 -7.69 -17.58 -40.72
CA ALA A 404 -8.16 -16.28 -41.21
C ALA A 404 -8.90 -16.34 -42.56
N THR A 405 -9.63 -15.27 -42.93
CA THR A 405 -9.31 -14.33 -44.05
C THR A 405 -10.54 -13.50 -44.51
N ALA A 406 -10.37 -12.17 -44.43
CA ALA A 406 -10.82 -11.05 -45.27
C ALA A 406 -12.16 -10.98 -46.06
N THR A 407 -12.76 -9.77 -45.93
CA THR A 407 -13.34 -8.87 -46.96
C THR A 407 -14.70 -9.12 -47.64
N ALA A 408 -15.51 -8.05 -47.54
CA ALA A 408 -16.40 -7.43 -48.55
C ALA A 408 -17.85 -7.93 -48.73
N SER A 409 -18.78 -7.04 -48.37
CA SER A 409 -20.16 -6.91 -48.90
C SER A 409 -20.12 -6.42 -50.37
N PRO A 410 -21.20 -6.46 -51.22
CA PRO A 410 -22.54 -5.95 -50.88
C PRO A 410 -23.78 -6.61 -51.59
N SER A 411 -24.96 -6.11 -51.18
CA SER A 411 -26.15 -5.79 -51.99
C SER A 411 -27.36 -6.74 -52.13
N THR A 412 -28.50 -6.16 -51.71
CA THR A 412 -29.84 -6.05 -52.36
C THR A 412 -30.90 -7.17 -52.31
N SER A 413 -32.09 -6.74 -51.83
CA SER A 413 -33.49 -7.07 -52.23
C SER A 413 -33.99 -8.52 -52.02
N SER A 414 -35.22 -8.86 -51.61
CA SER A 414 -36.49 -8.14 -51.40
C SER A 414 -37.56 -9.15 -50.94
N SER A 415 -38.60 -8.66 -50.25
CA SER A 415 -40.01 -9.15 -50.24
C SER A 415 -40.43 -10.45 -49.50
N SER A 416 -41.17 -10.22 -48.40
CA SER A 416 -42.46 -10.82 -47.97
C SER A 416 -42.67 -12.34 -47.96
N THR A 417 -43.06 -12.90 -46.81
CA THR A 417 -44.44 -13.39 -46.52
C THR A 417 -44.61 -14.07 -45.15
N THR A 418 -45.79 -13.83 -44.55
CA THR A 418 -46.57 -14.63 -43.57
C THR A 418 -46.20 -14.73 -42.07
N LEU A 419 -47.21 -14.32 -41.27
CA LEU A 419 -47.49 -14.52 -39.85
C LEU A 419 -47.08 -15.89 -39.27
N SER A 420 -46.45 -15.88 -38.08
CA SER A 420 -47.06 -16.37 -36.81
C SER A 420 -46.03 -16.31 -35.67
N SER A 421 -46.33 -15.55 -34.62
CA SER A 421 -45.50 -15.42 -33.42
C SER A 421 -45.42 -16.73 -32.61
N PRO A 422 -44.28 -17.01 -31.97
CA PRO A 422 -44.26 -17.40 -30.57
C PRO A 422 -43.78 -16.19 -29.74
N ASN A 423 -44.44 -15.94 -28.61
CA ASN A 423 -44.00 -14.93 -27.64
C ASN A 423 -42.53 -15.18 -27.28
N ILE A 424 -41.66 -14.32 -27.79
CA ILE A 424 -40.36 -14.06 -27.19
C ILE A 424 -40.65 -12.86 -26.29
N ASP A 425 -40.71 -13.09 -24.99
CA ASP A 425 -40.54 -11.98 -24.05
C ASP A 425 -39.21 -11.31 -24.42
N ASP A 426 -39.28 -10.10 -24.95
CA ASP A 426 -38.14 -9.23 -25.24
C ASP A 426 -37.45 -8.90 -23.91
N ALA A 427 -36.70 -9.85 -23.36
CA ALA A 427 -35.66 -9.57 -22.40
C ALA A 427 -34.59 -8.80 -23.19
N ALA A 428 -34.65 -7.47 -23.09
CA ALA A 428 -33.57 -6.59 -23.53
C ALA A 428 -32.23 -7.22 -23.08
N PRO A 429 -31.20 -7.25 -23.95
CA PRO A 429 -29.93 -7.86 -23.58
C PRO A 429 -29.43 -7.21 -22.30
N ARG A 430 -29.43 -7.96 -21.19
CA ARG A 430 -28.92 -7.51 -19.89
C ARG A 430 -27.52 -6.98 -20.12
N LYS A 431 -27.30 -5.70 -19.83
CA LYS A 431 -25.97 -5.13 -20.00
C LYS A 431 -25.12 -5.72 -18.88
N LYS A 432 -24.08 -6.45 -19.26
CA LYS A 432 -23.13 -6.98 -18.31
C LYS A 432 -22.11 -5.92 -17.99
N LYS A 433 -22.03 -5.51 -16.72
CA LYS A 433 -21.04 -4.55 -16.24
C LYS A 433 -19.75 -5.30 -15.92
N LEU A 434 -18.63 -4.88 -16.52
CA LEU A 434 -17.31 -5.41 -16.20
C LEU A 434 -16.81 -4.75 -14.92
N VAL A 435 -16.89 -5.48 -13.80
CA VAL A 435 -16.38 -5.02 -12.51
C VAL A 435 -14.97 -5.57 -12.29
N PRO A 436 -13.99 -4.71 -11.94
CA PRO A 436 -12.66 -5.19 -11.60
C PRO A 436 -12.67 -5.93 -10.27
N ARG A 437 -12.01 -7.09 -10.23
CA ARG A 437 -11.87 -7.90 -9.03
C ARG A 437 -10.45 -8.39 -8.87
N VAL A 438 -9.96 -8.46 -7.65
CA VAL A 438 -8.63 -9.01 -7.34
C VAL A 438 -8.75 -10.47 -6.92
N HIS A 439 -7.82 -11.31 -7.37
CA HIS A 439 -7.70 -12.67 -6.84
C HIS A 439 -7.10 -12.65 -5.44
N GLU A 440 -7.97 -12.84 -4.44
CA GLU A 440 -7.57 -12.92 -3.04
C GLU A 440 -7.04 -14.32 -2.67
N GLN A 441 -5.73 -14.51 -2.79
CA GLN A 441 -5.04 -15.80 -2.59
C GLN A 441 -3.70 -15.65 -1.81
N ARG A 442 -3.13 -16.79 -1.39
CA ARG A 442 -1.86 -16.86 -0.62
C ARG A 442 -0.64 -17.35 -1.41
N TYR A 443 -0.83 -17.91 -2.60
CA TYR A 443 0.24 -18.42 -3.44
C TYR A 443 1.22 -17.33 -3.91
N SER A 444 0.77 -16.16 -4.37
CA SER A 444 1.71 -15.13 -4.87
C SER A 444 2.65 -14.59 -3.79
N PRO A 445 2.19 -14.16 -2.58
CA PRO A 445 3.13 -13.71 -1.54
C PRO A 445 4.00 -14.87 -1.03
N LEU A 446 3.48 -16.10 -0.98
CA LEU A 446 4.25 -17.28 -0.60
C LEU A 446 5.37 -17.58 -1.62
N LEU A 447 5.04 -17.61 -2.91
CA LEU A 447 5.99 -17.85 -3.99
C LEU A 447 7.04 -16.75 -4.05
N GLN A 448 6.62 -15.49 -3.91
CA GLN A 448 7.54 -14.35 -3.84
C GLN A 448 8.50 -14.49 -2.66
N SER A 449 8.00 -14.80 -1.46
CA SER A 449 8.84 -14.97 -0.27
C SER A 449 9.80 -16.16 -0.40
N ALA A 450 9.33 -17.27 -0.98
CA ALA A 450 10.17 -18.42 -1.28
C ALA A 450 11.26 -18.09 -2.31
N MET A 451 10.95 -17.33 -3.36
CA MET A 451 11.94 -16.86 -4.33
C MET A 451 12.99 -15.96 -3.68
N ILE A 452 12.59 -15.05 -2.76
CA ILE A 452 13.56 -14.24 -2.00
C ILE A 452 14.45 -15.12 -1.11
N LEU A 453 13.90 -16.13 -0.43
CA LEU A 453 14.70 -17.06 0.39
C LEU A 453 15.71 -17.85 -0.45
N VAL A 454 15.40 -18.17 -1.72
CA VAL A 454 16.35 -18.84 -2.62
C VAL A 454 17.60 -17.98 -2.87
N PHE A 455 17.47 -16.65 -2.84
CA PHE A 455 18.59 -15.71 -3.03
C PHE A 455 19.60 -15.68 -1.86
N ILE A 456 19.27 -16.32 -0.74
CA ILE A 456 20.20 -16.56 0.38
C ILE A 456 21.23 -17.65 0.03
N SER A 457 20.88 -18.55 -0.91
CA SER A 457 21.78 -19.63 -1.26
C SER A 457 23.04 -19.07 -1.96
N PRO A 458 24.22 -19.65 -1.71
CA PRO A 458 25.49 -19.15 -2.24
C PRO A 458 25.52 -18.84 -3.76
N PRO A 459 24.93 -19.65 -4.68
CA PRO A 459 25.00 -19.33 -6.10
C PRO A 459 24.24 -18.04 -6.47
N PHE A 460 23.04 -17.82 -5.92
CA PHE A 460 22.28 -16.61 -6.20
C PHE A 460 22.83 -15.40 -5.45
N GLN A 461 23.45 -15.62 -4.30
CA GLN A 461 24.14 -14.55 -3.59
C GLN A 461 25.40 -14.07 -4.34
N HIS A 462 26.10 -14.98 -5.02
CA HIS A 462 27.18 -14.61 -5.94
C HIS A 462 26.67 -13.73 -7.09
N LEU A 463 25.49 -14.02 -7.63
CA LEU A 463 24.85 -13.20 -8.65
C LEU A 463 24.57 -11.78 -8.13
N LEU A 464 24.09 -11.63 -6.88
CA LEU A 464 23.87 -10.31 -6.27
C LEU A 464 25.16 -9.51 -6.14
N GLY A 465 26.29 -10.16 -5.85
CA GLY A 465 27.60 -9.51 -5.69
C GLY A 465 28.19 -8.94 -6.98
N PHE A 466 27.63 -9.27 -8.13
CA PHE A 466 27.98 -8.60 -9.39
C PHE A 466 27.32 -7.23 -9.54
N THR A 467 26.37 -6.88 -8.67
CA THR A 467 25.63 -5.63 -8.78
C THR A 467 26.48 -4.44 -8.33
N PRO A 468 26.76 -3.47 -9.21
CA PRO A 468 27.44 -2.24 -8.83
C PRO A 468 26.54 -1.38 -7.93
N THR A 469 27.10 -0.75 -6.91
CA THR A 469 26.37 0.15 -6.00
C THR A 469 25.79 1.37 -6.74
N SER A 470 26.45 1.80 -7.82
CA SER A 470 25.99 2.87 -8.69
C SER A 470 24.65 2.56 -9.39
N VAL A 471 24.43 1.30 -9.79
CA VAL A 471 23.16 0.85 -10.37
C VAL A 471 22.04 0.89 -9.34
N LEU A 472 22.35 0.54 -8.08
CA LEU A 472 21.43 0.65 -6.94
C LEU A 472 21.04 2.11 -6.66
N ALA A 473 21.97 3.06 -6.80
CA ALA A 473 21.66 4.50 -6.73
C ALA A 473 20.70 4.93 -7.84
N GLY A 474 20.87 4.38 -9.05
CA GLY A 474 19.93 4.57 -10.17
C GLY A 474 18.51 4.06 -9.86
N LEU A 475 18.41 2.91 -9.21
CA LEU A 475 17.13 2.39 -8.74
C LEU A 475 16.48 3.28 -7.67
N PHE A 476 17.24 3.82 -6.72
CA PHE A 476 16.71 4.79 -5.75
C PHE A 476 16.11 6.03 -6.45
N MET A 477 16.78 6.55 -7.49
CA MET A 477 16.23 7.67 -8.28
C MET A 477 14.94 7.28 -9.01
N TYR A 478 14.88 6.08 -9.59
CA TYR A 478 13.68 5.59 -10.26
C TYR A 478 12.50 5.45 -9.29
N MET A 479 12.72 4.87 -8.10
CA MET A 479 11.68 4.75 -7.07
C MET A 479 11.21 6.12 -6.56
N GLY A 480 12.16 7.06 -6.38
CA GLY A 480 11.84 8.45 -6.05
C GLY A 480 10.97 9.11 -7.11
N TYR A 481 11.28 8.89 -8.40
CA TYR A 481 10.48 9.39 -9.52
C TYR A 481 9.07 8.79 -9.54
N GLN A 482 8.92 7.46 -9.43
CA GLN A 482 7.62 6.80 -9.44
C GLN A 482 6.72 7.29 -8.29
N SER A 483 7.29 7.37 -7.08
CA SER A 483 6.57 7.87 -5.90
C SER A 483 6.15 9.34 -6.09
N LEU A 484 7.01 10.16 -6.70
CA LEU A 484 6.71 11.56 -6.99
C LEU A 484 5.64 11.74 -8.08
N SER A 485 5.67 10.93 -9.16
CA SER A 485 4.75 11.05 -10.29
C SER A 485 3.30 10.72 -9.95
N VAL A 486 3.07 9.87 -8.95
CA VAL A 486 1.73 9.48 -8.49
C VAL A 486 1.22 10.42 -7.40
N ASN A 487 2.08 11.24 -6.81
CA ASN A 487 1.70 12.13 -5.71
C ASN A 487 0.86 13.33 -6.20
N PRO A 488 -0.35 13.57 -5.64
CA PRO A 488 -1.20 14.71 -6.02
C PRO A 488 -0.58 16.09 -5.80
N ILE A 489 0.43 16.23 -4.94
CA ILE A 489 1.15 17.48 -4.72
C ILE A 489 1.93 17.91 -5.97
N LEU A 490 2.44 16.97 -6.77
CA LEU A 490 3.25 17.29 -7.95
C LEU A 490 2.47 18.07 -9.03
N PRO A 491 1.30 17.60 -9.52
CA PRO A 491 0.52 18.39 -10.48
C PRO A 491 0.05 19.72 -9.89
N ARG A 492 -0.36 19.77 -8.61
CA ARG A 492 -0.74 21.02 -7.92
C ARG A 492 0.43 22.01 -7.80
N PHE A 493 1.65 21.52 -7.64
CA PHE A 493 2.85 22.33 -7.67
C PHE A 493 3.09 22.92 -9.06
N PHE A 494 2.98 22.12 -10.13
CA PHE A 494 3.08 22.64 -11.49
C PHE A 494 1.97 23.64 -11.82
N GLU A 495 0.74 23.41 -11.36
CA GLU A 495 -0.37 24.38 -11.47
C GLU A 495 -0.04 25.72 -10.77
N MET A 496 0.77 25.72 -9.71
CA MET A 496 1.23 26.97 -9.08
C MET A 496 2.23 27.73 -9.94
N LEU A 497 2.99 27.05 -10.80
CA LEU A 497 3.96 27.66 -11.72
C LEU A 497 3.32 28.06 -13.06
N SER A 498 2.22 27.40 -13.45
CA SER A 498 1.51 27.68 -14.70
C SER A 498 0.71 28.99 -14.66
N PRO A 499 0.59 29.71 -15.79
CA PRO A 499 -0.17 30.95 -15.85
C PRO A 499 -1.68 30.68 -15.66
N PRO A 500 -2.44 31.62 -15.05
CA PRO A 500 -3.86 31.43 -14.77
C PRO A 500 -4.77 31.11 -15.96
N SER A 501 -4.30 31.37 -17.19
CA SER A 501 -4.97 31.12 -18.47
C SER A 501 -4.96 29.66 -18.90
N GLU A 502 -3.99 28.87 -18.45
CA GLU A 502 -3.84 27.44 -18.81
C GLU A 502 -4.37 26.49 -17.72
N LEU A 503 -4.82 27.06 -16.60
CA LEU A 503 -5.34 26.29 -15.47
C LEU A 503 -6.72 25.69 -15.77
N PRO A 504 -6.97 24.45 -15.33
CA PRO A 504 -8.30 23.85 -15.44
C PRO A 504 -9.34 24.72 -14.70
N PRO A 505 -10.59 24.79 -15.23
CA PRO A 505 -11.68 25.47 -14.55
C PRO A 505 -11.99 24.76 -13.22
N LEU A 506 -12.17 25.53 -12.15
CA LEU A 506 -12.52 24.96 -10.85
C LEU A 506 -13.98 24.47 -10.88
N PRO A 507 -14.29 23.32 -10.21
CA PRO A 507 -15.66 22.79 -10.18
C PRO A 507 -16.67 23.75 -9.54
N ASN A 508 -16.25 24.49 -8.50
CA ASN A 508 -17.09 25.44 -7.80
C ASN A 508 -16.48 26.86 -7.87
N PRO A 509 -17.25 27.88 -8.30
CA PRO A 509 -16.80 29.28 -8.35
C PRO A 509 -16.44 29.89 -6.99
N GLN A 510 -16.88 29.26 -5.90
CA GLN A 510 -16.65 29.72 -4.52
C GLN A 510 -15.25 29.36 -4.00
N ILE A 511 -14.48 28.53 -4.70
CA ILE A 511 -13.14 28.12 -4.30
C ILE A 511 -12.11 29.13 -4.83
N SER A 512 -11.34 29.73 -3.92
CA SER A 512 -10.24 30.62 -4.30
C SER A 512 -9.00 29.81 -4.72
N ARG A 513 -8.45 30.09 -5.91
CA ARG A 513 -7.19 29.48 -6.39
C ARG A 513 -6.02 29.74 -5.43
N TRP A 514 -5.96 30.93 -4.85
CA TRP A 514 -4.95 31.29 -3.85
C TRP A 514 -5.03 30.42 -2.59
N ALA A 515 -6.23 29.98 -2.22
CA ALA A 515 -6.41 29.08 -1.08
C ALA A 515 -5.84 27.69 -1.36
N VAL A 516 -6.03 27.16 -2.59
CA VAL A 516 -5.46 25.88 -3.05
C VAL A 516 -3.93 25.94 -3.15
N HIS A 517 -3.38 27.03 -3.71
CA HIS A 517 -1.93 27.23 -3.74
C HIS A 517 -1.34 27.38 -2.33
N GLY A 518 -2.00 28.11 -1.43
CA GLY A 518 -1.59 28.24 -0.03
C GLY A 518 -1.59 26.91 0.72
N TYR A 519 -2.58 26.05 0.47
CA TYR A 519 -2.62 24.67 1.01
C TYR A 519 -1.44 23.84 0.50
N THR A 520 -1.21 23.84 -0.81
CA THR A 520 -0.12 23.07 -1.43
C THR A 520 1.26 23.56 -0.97
N LEU A 521 1.44 24.87 -0.85
CA LEU A 521 2.66 25.46 -0.29
C LEU A 521 2.88 25.03 1.16
N THR A 522 1.81 24.96 1.96
CA THR A 522 1.89 24.48 3.34
C THR A 522 2.34 23.01 3.40
N GLN A 523 1.84 22.14 2.52
CA GLN A 523 2.30 20.75 2.41
C GLN A 523 3.78 20.65 2.07
N ILE A 524 4.26 21.45 1.10
CA ILE A 524 5.68 21.45 0.69
C ILE A 524 6.58 21.95 1.82
N VAL A 525 6.22 23.06 2.46
CA VAL A 525 6.98 23.62 3.59
C VAL A 525 7.05 22.62 4.74
N LEU A 526 5.93 21.99 5.09
CA LEU A 526 5.86 21.02 6.17
C LEU A 526 6.69 19.76 5.84
N THR A 527 6.63 19.29 4.59
CA THR A 527 7.49 18.20 4.11
C THR A 527 8.97 18.57 4.23
N GLY A 528 9.34 19.80 3.86
CA GLY A 528 10.71 20.31 4.00
C GLY A 528 11.16 20.39 5.46
N ILE A 529 10.27 20.79 6.39
CA ILE A 529 10.56 20.79 7.83
C ILE A 529 10.80 19.36 8.32
N ILE A 530 9.93 18.42 7.96
CA ILE A 530 10.07 17.01 8.38
C ILE A 530 11.34 16.41 7.81
N PHE A 531 11.64 16.65 6.54
CA PHE A 531 12.90 16.24 5.92
C PHE A 531 14.11 16.89 6.61
N GLY A 532 14.01 18.16 7.01
CA GLY A 532 15.04 18.79 7.83
C GLY A 532 15.27 18.04 9.15
N VAL A 533 14.19 17.62 9.84
CA VAL A 533 14.28 16.83 11.07
C VAL A 533 14.90 15.46 10.82
N THR A 534 14.61 14.80 9.69
CA THR A 534 15.22 13.49 9.36
C THR A 534 16.74 13.56 9.14
N LEU A 535 17.30 14.75 8.88
CA LEU A 535 18.75 14.96 8.81
C LEU A 535 19.39 15.25 10.18
N THR A 536 18.60 15.41 11.24
CA THR A 536 19.08 15.70 12.60
C THR A 536 19.10 14.46 13.49
N VAL A 537 19.67 14.59 14.70
CA VAL A 537 19.63 13.56 15.75
C VAL A 537 18.19 13.17 16.14
N ALA A 538 17.21 14.06 15.90
CA ALA A 538 15.80 13.79 16.16
C ALA A 538 15.10 12.96 15.06
N ALA A 539 15.84 12.51 14.04
CA ALA A 539 15.31 11.71 12.94
C ALA A 539 14.46 10.51 13.41
N PRO A 540 14.82 9.73 14.45
CA PRO A 540 13.97 8.65 14.97
C PRO A 540 12.51 9.07 15.27
N GLY A 541 12.26 10.34 15.60
CA GLY A 541 10.93 10.84 15.94
C GLY A 541 10.03 11.20 14.76
N PHE A 542 10.52 11.15 13.51
CA PHE A 542 9.74 11.63 12.36
C PHE A 542 8.37 10.92 12.18
N PRO A 543 8.19 9.61 12.48
CA PRO A 543 6.88 8.96 12.36
C PRO A 543 5.86 9.52 13.35
N VAL A 544 6.33 9.87 14.56
CA VAL A 544 5.51 10.54 15.58
C VAL A 544 5.11 11.93 15.09
N ILE A 545 6.01 12.65 14.41
CA ILE A 545 5.72 13.96 13.82
C ILE A 545 4.62 13.83 12.76
N ILE A 546 4.66 12.82 11.89
CA ILE A 546 3.62 12.57 10.87
C ILE A 546 2.26 12.34 11.53
N ILE A 547 2.20 11.55 12.60
CA ILE A 547 0.94 11.33 13.32
C ILE A 547 0.42 12.61 13.96
N ILE A 548 1.30 13.48 14.48
CA ILE A 548 0.93 14.79 15.02
C ILE A 548 0.35 15.70 13.92
N LEU A 549 0.68 15.51 12.65
CA LEU A 549 0.08 16.28 11.55
C LEU A 549 -1.42 16.04 11.42
N VAL A 550 -1.91 14.84 11.78
CA VAL A 550 -3.33 14.49 11.67
C VAL A 550 -4.22 15.39 12.56
N PRO A 551 -4.01 15.49 13.89
CA PRO A 551 -4.79 16.41 14.72
C PRO A 551 -4.51 17.88 14.36
N VAL A 552 -3.28 18.22 13.95
CA VAL A 552 -2.95 19.57 13.46
C VAL A 552 -3.82 19.93 12.25
N ARG A 553 -3.97 19.02 11.28
CA ARG A 553 -4.85 19.21 10.12
C ARG A 553 -6.30 19.39 10.56
N LEU A 554 -6.79 18.52 11.44
CA LEU A 554 -8.20 18.55 11.86
C LEU A 554 -8.57 19.77 12.72
N TRP A 555 -7.63 20.34 13.48
CA TRP A 555 -7.93 21.46 14.38
C TRP A 555 -7.44 22.82 13.87
N ILE A 556 -6.23 22.88 13.32
CA ILE A 556 -5.59 24.15 12.95
C ILE A 556 -6.03 24.59 11.55
N MET A 557 -6.09 23.67 10.58
CA MET A 557 -6.39 24.06 9.19
C MET A 557 -7.85 24.49 8.99
N ASN A 558 -8.77 23.93 9.78
CA ASN A 558 -10.17 24.36 9.85
C ASN A 558 -10.35 25.82 10.29
N ARG A 559 -9.32 26.45 10.87
CA ARG A 559 -9.33 27.87 11.25
C ARG A 559 -8.72 28.79 10.18
N ILE A 560 -7.87 28.25 9.30
CA ILE A 560 -7.09 29.03 8.33
C ILE A 560 -7.79 29.05 6.96
N TRP A 561 -8.43 27.95 6.56
CA TRP A 561 -9.08 27.82 5.25
C TRP A 561 -10.59 27.60 5.36
N GLY A 562 -11.33 28.04 4.34
CA GLY A 562 -12.77 27.82 4.24
C GLY A 562 -13.13 26.36 3.97
N ARG A 563 -14.29 25.92 4.49
CA ARG A 563 -14.77 24.53 4.38
C ARG A 563 -14.82 24.00 2.96
N GLU A 564 -15.30 24.80 2.00
CA GLU A 564 -15.38 24.39 0.59
C GLU A 564 -14.00 24.17 -0.06
N THR A 565 -12.98 24.92 0.36
CA THR A 565 -11.62 24.69 -0.14
C THR A 565 -11.04 23.41 0.44
N LEU A 566 -11.17 23.18 1.76
CA LEU A 566 -10.70 21.96 2.42
C LEU A 566 -11.41 20.71 1.86
N ARG A 567 -12.72 20.81 1.62
CA ARG A 567 -13.52 19.76 0.98
C ARG A 567 -13.10 19.49 -0.46
N PHE A 568 -12.45 20.42 -1.15
CA PHE A 568 -11.94 20.19 -2.50
C PHE A 568 -10.57 19.52 -2.50
N VAL A 569 -9.66 19.96 -1.62
CA VAL A 569 -8.25 19.54 -1.65
C VAL A 569 -7.95 18.29 -0.84
N ASP A 570 -8.83 17.90 0.08
CA ASP A 570 -8.59 16.89 1.11
C ASP A 570 -9.80 15.98 1.32
N GLY A 571 -9.52 14.78 1.83
CA GLY A 571 -10.46 13.70 2.06
C GLY A 571 -9.96 12.75 3.15
N TRP A 572 -10.77 11.76 3.50
CA TRP A 572 -10.29 10.68 4.35
C TRP A 572 -9.42 9.72 3.51
N ALA A 573 -8.22 9.41 3.98
CA ALA A 573 -7.32 8.52 3.26
C ALA A 573 -7.77 7.04 3.32
N CYS A 574 -8.47 6.69 4.40
CA CYS A 574 -8.75 5.31 4.76
C CYS A 574 -10.24 4.96 4.81
N ARG A 575 -11.13 5.90 4.50
CA ARG A 575 -12.58 5.67 4.42
C ARG A 575 -13.19 6.54 3.31
N PRO A 576 -14.36 6.16 2.77
CA PRO A 576 -15.11 7.08 1.92
C PRO A 576 -15.46 8.37 2.69
N GLY A 577 -15.65 9.44 1.93
CA GLY A 577 -16.09 10.74 2.42
C GLY A 577 -15.01 11.74 2.78
N LYS A 578 -15.45 12.88 3.32
CA LYS A 578 -14.58 14.01 3.63
C LYS A 578 -14.77 14.46 5.07
N PRO A 579 -13.73 14.97 5.74
CA PRO A 579 -13.87 15.40 7.13
C PRO A 579 -14.86 16.56 7.33
N GLU A 580 -15.10 17.32 6.27
CA GLU A 580 -15.95 18.51 6.22
C GLU A 580 -17.37 18.22 5.71
N ASP A 581 -17.72 16.95 5.46
CA ASP A 581 -19.08 16.54 5.06
C ASP A 581 -20.09 16.76 6.21
N SER A 582 -21.30 17.18 5.87
CA SER A 582 -22.41 17.40 6.82
C SER A 582 -23.00 16.09 7.35
N GLU A 583 -23.69 16.14 8.49
CA GLU A 583 -24.34 14.94 9.08
C GLU A 583 -25.41 14.33 8.14
N GLU A 584 -26.09 15.16 7.35
CA GLU A 584 -27.04 14.72 6.33
C GLU A 584 -26.32 14.01 5.16
N GLU A 585 -25.17 14.53 4.71
CA GLU A 585 -24.35 13.88 3.67
C GLU A 585 -23.75 12.56 4.16
N LYS A 586 -23.35 12.48 5.43
CA LYS A 586 -22.94 11.23 6.08
C LYS A 586 -24.09 10.24 6.16
N ALA A 587 -25.27 10.69 6.60
CA ALA A 587 -26.46 9.85 6.68
C ALA A 587 -26.91 9.35 5.30
N ALA A 588 -26.85 10.19 4.27
CA ALA A 588 -27.19 9.85 2.88
C ALA A 588 -26.22 8.82 2.26
N ARG A 589 -24.97 8.76 2.73
CA ARG A 589 -23.99 7.73 2.33
C ARG A 589 -24.09 6.45 3.17
N GLY A 590 -25.06 6.35 4.08
CA GLY A 590 -25.14 5.23 5.02
C GLY A 590 -24.04 5.25 6.09
N GLU A 591 -23.31 6.37 6.24
CA GLU A 591 -22.32 6.60 7.29
C GLU A 591 -22.95 7.10 8.59
N GLY A 592 -24.29 7.24 8.62
CA GLY A 592 -25.06 7.47 9.85
C GLY A 592 -24.70 6.40 10.89
N GLU A 593 -24.40 6.84 12.11
CA GLU A 593 -23.81 6.04 13.17
C GLU A 593 -24.28 4.57 13.18
N ARG A 594 -23.40 3.62 12.83
CA ARG A 594 -23.45 2.24 13.38
C ARG A 594 -23.15 2.28 14.89
N GLY A 595 -23.92 3.06 15.64
CA GLY A 595 -23.61 3.44 17.00
C GLY A 595 -24.67 4.33 17.64
N GLY A 596 -25.91 3.84 17.75
CA GLY A 596 -26.96 4.52 18.52
C GLY A 596 -28.18 3.63 18.77
N GLY A 597 -28.16 2.87 19.87
CA GLY A 597 -29.35 2.39 20.56
C GLY A 597 -30.18 1.27 19.91
N ASP A 598 -29.74 0.02 20.04
CA ASP A 598 -30.71 -1.09 20.16
C ASP A 598 -31.31 -1.03 21.57
N GLU A 599 -32.41 -0.28 21.73
CA GLU A 599 -33.39 -0.58 22.76
C GLU A 599 -34.61 -1.22 22.11
N ASN A 600 -34.70 -2.54 22.31
CA ASN A 600 -35.94 -3.30 22.26
C ASN A 600 -37.07 -2.53 22.98
N VAL A 601 -38.11 -2.16 22.24
CA VAL A 601 -39.46 -2.11 22.78
C VAL A 601 -40.31 -3.09 22.00
N SER A 602 -40.36 -4.32 22.51
CA SER A 602 -41.46 -5.24 22.25
C SER A 602 -42.71 -4.71 22.96
N ALA A 603 -43.70 -4.23 22.21
CA ALA A 603 -45.08 -4.10 22.68
C ALA A 603 -46.07 -4.07 21.49
N SER A 604 -46.48 -5.28 21.08
CA SER A 604 -47.86 -5.69 20.81
C SER A 604 -48.89 -4.65 20.33
N ALA A 605 -49.36 -4.80 19.08
CA ALA A 605 -50.79 -4.65 18.74
C ALA A 605 -51.10 -5.30 17.37
N ASN A 606 -51.89 -6.38 17.41
CA ASN A 606 -52.77 -6.82 16.33
C ASN A 606 -53.70 -5.67 15.91
N VAL A 607 -53.93 -5.51 14.59
CA VAL A 607 -55.18 -5.23 13.83
C VAL A 607 -54.67 -4.98 12.40
N GLY A 608 -55.12 -5.53 11.28
CA GLY A 608 -56.27 -6.32 10.85
C GLY A 608 -56.30 -6.15 9.31
N GLU A 609 -56.56 -7.22 8.57
CA GLU A 609 -56.84 -7.15 7.12
C GLU A 609 -58.09 -6.31 6.86
N ASP A 610 -58.07 -5.53 5.75
CA ASP A 610 -59.16 -5.28 4.79
C ASP A 610 -59.19 -3.83 4.23
N ASP A 611 -59.67 -3.75 2.98
CA ASP A 611 -60.06 -2.59 2.15
C ASP A 611 -58.98 -1.91 1.28
N VAL A 612 -58.85 -2.24 -0.02
CA VAL A 612 -59.69 -1.93 -1.20
C VAL A 612 -59.41 -0.55 -1.82
N GLU A 613 -58.85 -0.59 -3.04
CA GLU A 613 -59.10 0.28 -4.22
C GLU A 613 -59.77 1.66 -4.03
N ARG A 614 -59.12 2.74 -4.54
CA ARG A 614 -59.65 3.64 -5.60
C ARG A 614 -58.84 4.93 -5.83
N GLY A 615 -58.64 5.24 -7.12
CA GLY A 615 -58.79 6.58 -7.72
C GLY A 615 -57.51 7.40 -7.92
N LEU A 616 -56.91 7.43 -9.12
CA LEU A 616 -57.24 8.27 -10.30
C LEU A 616 -56.79 9.74 -10.25
N ALA A 617 -55.86 10.03 -11.18
CA ALA A 617 -55.92 11.08 -12.21
C ALA A 617 -55.40 12.52 -11.95
N MET A 618 -54.51 12.89 -12.88
CA MET A 618 -54.23 14.22 -13.46
C MET A 618 -53.50 15.24 -12.56
N THR A 619 -52.41 15.86 -13.02
CA THR A 619 -52.42 16.77 -14.18
C THR A 619 -51.04 16.90 -14.83
N SER A 620 -51.02 16.72 -16.16
CA SER A 620 -49.99 17.12 -17.15
C SER A 620 -49.76 18.64 -17.13
N THR A 621 -48.61 19.22 -17.48
CA THR A 621 -48.17 19.64 -18.83
C THR A 621 -46.99 20.62 -18.60
N GLY A 622 -45.90 20.76 -19.35
CA GLY A 622 -45.36 20.16 -20.56
C GLY A 622 -44.29 21.09 -21.17
N MET A 623 -43.36 20.49 -21.93
CA MET A 623 -42.47 21.07 -22.98
C MET A 623 -41.36 22.05 -22.51
N ILE A 624 -40.13 22.08 -23.05
CA ILE A 624 -39.68 21.95 -24.46
C ILE A 624 -38.30 21.27 -24.54
N ASN A 625 -38.13 20.53 -25.63
CA ASN A 625 -36.98 19.78 -26.09
C ASN A 625 -36.23 20.62 -27.16
N GLU A 626 -34.91 20.80 -27.06
CA GLU A 626 -34.04 21.13 -28.20
C GLU A 626 -32.65 20.53 -27.95
N GLY A 627 -32.20 19.66 -28.85
CA GLY A 627 -30.86 19.09 -28.85
C GLY A 627 -30.00 19.69 -29.96
N VAL A 628 -28.67 19.67 -29.80
CA VAL A 628 -27.70 19.83 -30.90
C VAL A 628 -26.40 19.07 -30.59
N LYS A 629 -26.15 18.05 -31.43
CA LYS A 629 -24.90 17.63 -32.10
C LYS A 629 -23.53 18.02 -31.50
N GLU A 630 -22.74 16.98 -31.23
CA GLU A 630 -21.53 16.60 -31.98
C GLU A 630 -20.46 17.68 -32.25
N LYS A 631 -19.27 17.52 -31.64
CA LYS A 631 -18.01 17.79 -32.34
C LYS A 631 -16.81 17.06 -31.71
N GLN A 632 -16.30 16.11 -32.48
CA GLN A 632 -14.91 15.67 -32.43
C GLN A 632 -13.98 16.86 -32.72
N ARG A 633 -12.92 17.00 -31.93
CA ARG A 633 -11.59 17.32 -32.43
C ARG A 633 -10.52 16.90 -31.45
#